data_AF-X1NTB3-F1
#
_entry.id   AF-X1NTB3-F1
#
_cell.length_a   1.000
_cell.length_b   1.000
_cell.length_c   1.000
_cell.angle_alpha   90.00
_cell.angle_beta   90.00
_cell.angle_gamma   90.00
#
_symmetry.space_group_name_H-M   'P 1'
#
loop_
_entity.id
_entity.type
_entity.pdbx_description
1 polymer ?
#
loop_
_entity_poly.entity_id
_entity_poly.type
_entity_poly.pdbx_seq_one_letter_code
_entity_poly.pdbx_strand_id
1 'polypeptide(L)'
;ASNRINDPILAEEILMADKADCICFGRALIADPYLPNKALKGELRDIQYCVACNQGCFDNVFAAKPIQCLRNVLVGNEQKYKLKKIDVAKKIMIIGAGPAGLEAARIARTRGHTVELFEKEDKIGGLIHSVYMPPGRQSFEKMIDYYEYQIEKLGIDLHLNKNITEQTIEKINPDVIIFATGTKPIIPNIPGTDNENVYFATDILERKAPLGKNVVIIGGGGTGIEVAIYVAKYGALKNDALEFLTFYNCLEPEVALNMLYKGNKKVTVLEMLPRAGSDIGKTT
;
A
#
# COMPACT_ATOMS: atom_id res chain seq x y z
N ALA A 1 -6.58 -11.71 23.47
CA ALA A 1 -6.08 -10.42 22.95
C ALA A 1 -6.74 -10.08 21.61
N SER A 2 -6.92 -8.79 21.32
CA SER A 2 -7.50 -8.26 20.07
C SER A 2 -6.81 -6.95 19.67
N ASN A 3 -7.30 -6.30 18.62
CA ASN A 3 -6.85 -4.99 18.11
C ASN A 3 -5.49 -5.03 17.39
N ARG A 4 -5.53 -4.85 16.06
CA ARG A 4 -4.34 -4.80 15.17
C ARG A 4 -3.45 -6.04 15.18
N ILE A 5 -3.87 -7.14 15.80
CA ILE A 5 -3.29 -8.46 15.58
C ILE A 5 -3.77 -8.96 14.21
N ASN A 6 -2.85 -9.01 13.25
CA ASN A 6 -3.08 -9.49 11.88
C ASN A 6 -2.02 -10.48 11.42
N ASP A 7 -1.02 -10.75 12.26
CA ASP A 7 0.11 -11.62 11.98
C ASP A 7 0.04 -12.87 12.88
N PRO A 8 0.00 -14.10 12.31
CA PRO A 8 0.02 -15.31 13.11
C PRO A 8 1.25 -15.45 14.00
N ILE A 9 2.41 -14.90 13.60
CA ILE A 9 3.62 -14.95 14.43
C ILE A 9 3.40 -14.10 15.69
N LEU A 10 2.94 -12.86 15.53
CA LEU A 10 2.60 -11.99 16.66
C LEU A 10 1.50 -12.61 17.55
N ALA A 11 0.53 -13.28 16.93
CA ALA A 11 -0.53 -13.98 17.66
C ALA A 11 0.05 -15.08 18.54
N GLU A 12 0.97 -15.90 18.01
CA GLU A 12 1.65 -16.95 18.76
C GLU A 12 2.56 -16.37 19.86
N GLU A 13 3.32 -15.31 19.59
CA GLU A 13 4.14 -14.62 20.59
C GLU A 13 3.32 -14.14 21.80
N ILE A 14 2.10 -13.64 21.56
CA ILE A 14 1.19 -13.20 22.63
C ILE A 14 0.72 -14.39 23.48
N LEU A 15 0.41 -15.53 22.84
CA LEU A 15 -0.02 -16.75 23.54
C LEU A 15 1.14 -17.34 24.35
N MET A 16 2.33 -17.49 23.74
CA MET A 16 3.54 -18.01 24.39
C MET A 16 4.02 -17.14 25.55
N ALA A 17 3.72 -15.84 25.52
CA ALA A 17 4.02 -14.91 26.60
C ALA A 17 2.95 -14.90 27.72
N ASP A 18 1.99 -15.82 27.70
CA ASP A 18 0.88 -15.92 28.66
C ASP A 18 0.07 -14.62 28.80
N LYS A 19 0.01 -13.79 27.75
CA LYS A 19 -0.72 -12.51 27.76
C LYS A 19 -2.20 -12.65 27.43
N ALA A 20 -2.61 -13.78 26.86
CA ALA A 20 -4.00 -14.11 26.59
C ALA A 20 -4.15 -15.60 26.31
N ASP A 21 -5.34 -16.14 26.59
CA ASP A 21 -5.68 -17.53 26.26
C ASP A 21 -6.19 -17.71 24.83
N CYS A 22 -6.56 -16.61 24.16
CA CYS A 22 -7.17 -16.62 22.83
C CYS A 22 -6.83 -15.36 22.04
N ILE A 23 -6.76 -15.49 20.71
CA ILE A 23 -6.53 -14.39 19.78
C ILE A 23 -7.78 -14.12 18.95
N CYS A 24 -8.22 -12.86 18.93
CA CYS A 24 -9.34 -12.42 18.12
C CYS A 24 -8.83 -11.68 16.87
N PHE A 25 -8.94 -12.36 15.72
CA PHE A 25 -8.69 -11.76 14.41
C PHE A 25 -9.98 -11.12 13.86
N GLY A 26 -9.99 -9.79 13.75
CA GLY A 26 -11.08 -9.04 13.10
C GLY A 26 -10.83 -8.83 11.61
N ARG A 27 -10.37 -7.62 11.25
CA ARG A 27 -10.06 -7.24 9.85
C ARG A 27 -9.09 -8.17 9.13
N ALA A 28 -8.26 -8.92 9.86
CA ALA A 28 -7.36 -9.91 9.26
C ALA A 28 -8.15 -11.01 8.54
N LEU A 29 -9.25 -11.51 9.11
CA LEU A 29 -10.12 -12.51 8.47
C LEU A 29 -10.99 -11.93 7.34
N ILE A 30 -11.25 -10.61 7.37
CA ILE A 30 -11.86 -9.90 6.23
C ILE A 30 -10.89 -9.88 5.04
N ALA A 31 -9.62 -9.57 5.30
CA ALA A 31 -8.59 -9.52 4.27
C ALA A 31 -8.20 -10.92 3.75
N ASP A 32 -8.18 -11.93 4.62
CA ASP A 32 -7.90 -13.31 4.25
C ASP A 32 -8.69 -14.29 5.16
N PRO A 33 -9.84 -14.82 4.70
CA PRO A 33 -10.62 -15.76 5.48
C PRO A 33 -9.92 -17.12 5.68
N TYR A 34 -8.87 -17.41 4.91
CA TYR A 34 -8.10 -18.64 5.00
C TYR A 34 -6.83 -18.49 5.86
N LEU A 35 -6.61 -17.32 6.47
CA LEU A 35 -5.44 -17.05 7.32
C LEU A 35 -5.16 -18.16 8.35
N PRO A 36 -6.15 -18.66 9.12
CA PRO A 36 -5.87 -19.73 10.09
C PRO A 36 -5.38 -21.03 9.44
N ASN A 37 -5.96 -21.40 8.30
CA ASN A 37 -5.59 -22.61 7.58
C ASN A 37 -4.20 -22.50 6.94
N LYS A 38 -3.84 -21.32 6.43
CA LYS A 38 -2.51 -21.04 5.88
C LYS A 38 -1.46 -21.05 6.98
N ALA A 39 -1.76 -20.43 8.12
CA ALA A 39 -0.89 -20.41 9.29
C ALA A 39 -0.60 -21.83 9.80
N LEU A 40 -1.64 -22.67 9.93
CA LEU A 40 -1.50 -24.07 10.35
C LEU A 40 -0.57 -24.88 9.44
N LYS A 41 -0.53 -24.55 8.14
CA LYS A 41 0.33 -25.22 7.15
C LYS A 41 1.73 -24.60 7.03
N GLY A 42 2.03 -23.53 7.77
CA GLY A 42 3.26 -22.75 7.61
C GLY A 42 3.31 -21.91 6.33
N GLU A 43 2.20 -21.71 5.63
CA GLU A 43 2.11 -20.98 4.36
C GLU A 43 2.03 -19.45 4.58
N LEU A 44 2.92 -18.90 5.42
CA LEU A 44 2.81 -17.51 5.89
C LEU A 44 2.95 -16.45 4.80
N ARG A 45 3.73 -16.72 3.74
CA ARG A 45 3.89 -15.82 2.58
C ARG A 45 2.61 -15.75 1.72
N ASP A 46 1.73 -16.74 1.82
CA ASP A 46 0.46 -16.77 1.09
C ASP A 46 -0.65 -15.99 1.79
N ILE A 47 -0.41 -15.51 3.02
CA ILE A 47 -1.40 -14.77 3.80
C ILE A 47 -1.57 -13.37 3.24
N GLN A 48 -2.81 -13.02 2.92
CA GLN A 48 -3.15 -11.69 2.45
C GLN A 48 -3.39 -10.74 3.64
N TYR A 49 -2.30 -10.21 4.20
CA TYR A 49 -2.33 -9.38 5.40
C TYR A 49 -3.22 -8.13 5.27
N CYS A 50 -4.03 -7.88 6.31
CA CYS A 50 -4.76 -6.64 6.45
C CYS A 50 -3.80 -5.45 6.66
N VAL A 51 -3.92 -4.42 5.83
CA VAL A 51 -3.10 -3.20 5.87
C VAL A 51 -3.72 -2.07 6.73
N ALA A 52 -4.81 -2.37 7.45
CA ALA A 52 -5.53 -1.42 8.29
C ALA A 52 -5.97 -0.11 7.61
N CYS A 53 -6.24 -0.14 6.30
CA CYS A 53 -6.67 1.06 5.56
C CYS A 53 -8.04 1.60 5.98
N ASN A 54 -8.88 0.80 6.64
CA ASN A 54 -10.25 1.12 7.07
C ASN A 54 -11.27 1.50 5.99
N GLN A 55 -10.85 1.85 4.78
CA GLN A 55 -11.68 2.27 3.65
C GLN A 55 -12.88 1.35 3.37
N GLY A 56 -12.62 0.13 2.86
CA GLY A 56 -13.72 -0.77 2.50
C GLY A 56 -14.48 -1.32 3.71
N CYS A 57 -13.86 -1.37 4.89
CA CYS A 57 -14.45 -2.00 6.07
C CYS A 57 -15.16 -0.97 6.95
N PHE A 58 -14.41 -0.23 7.77
CA PHE A 58 -14.98 0.73 8.72
C PHE A 58 -15.65 1.92 8.03
N ASP A 59 -15.03 2.57 7.03
CA ASP A 59 -15.67 3.74 6.40
C ASP A 59 -17.00 3.38 5.74
N ASN A 60 -17.10 2.19 5.13
CA ASN A 60 -18.37 1.68 4.61
C ASN A 60 -19.40 1.44 5.71
N VAL A 61 -19.01 0.84 6.86
CA VAL A 61 -19.92 0.66 8.01
C VAL A 61 -20.46 2.02 8.48
N PHE A 62 -19.60 3.02 8.65
CA PHE A 62 -20.01 4.37 9.05
C PHE A 62 -20.82 5.12 7.99
N ALA A 63 -20.73 4.70 6.73
CA ALA A 63 -21.55 5.18 5.62
C ALA A 63 -22.80 4.33 5.37
N ALA A 64 -23.10 3.34 6.22
CA ALA A 64 -24.19 2.37 6.05
C ALA A 64 -24.16 1.66 4.67
N LYS A 65 -22.95 1.37 4.17
CA LYS A 65 -22.70 0.62 2.94
C LYS A 65 -22.22 -0.81 3.28
N PRO A 66 -22.40 -1.78 2.36
CA PRO A 66 -21.83 -3.11 2.53
C PRO A 66 -20.32 -3.07 2.76
N ILE A 67 -19.83 -3.93 3.66
CA ILE A 67 -18.40 -4.10 3.93
C ILE A 67 -17.71 -4.62 2.67
N GLN A 68 -16.53 -4.06 2.39
CA GLN A 68 -15.60 -4.44 1.33
C GLN A 68 -14.17 -4.48 1.91
N CYS A 69 -13.20 -4.90 1.11
CA CYS A 69 -11.80 -4.87 1.50
C CYS A 69 -10.91 -4.43 0.34
N LEU A 70 -9.95 -3.54 0.62
CA LEU A 70 -8.93 -3.13 -0.34
C LEU A 70 -8.10 -4.33 -0.83
N ARG A 71 -7.82 -5.27 0.07
CA ARG A 71 -7.01 -6.45 -0.24
C ARG A 71 -7.85 -7.58 -0.85
N ASN A 72 -9.09 -7.77 -0.39
CA ASN A 72 -9.96 -8.87 -0.80
C ASN A 72 -11.23 -8.36 -1.49
N VAL A 73 -11.23 -8.41 -2.82
CA VAL A 73 -12.34 -7.96 -3.67
C VAL A 73 -13.60 -8.81 -3.54
N LEU A 74 -13.50 -10.02 -2.97
CA LEU A 74 -14.66 -10.91 -2.79
C LEU A 74 -15.55 -10.49 -1.62
N VAL A 75 -15.04 -9.69 -0.68
CA VAL A 75 -15.79 -9.31 0.53
C VAL A 75 -17.09 -8.59 0.16
N GLY A 76 -18.19 -9.11 0.69
CA GLY A 76 -19.55 -8.63 0.41
C GLY A 76 -20.10 -9.02 -0.96
N ASN A 77 -19.35 -9.79 -1.75
CA ASN A 77 -19.71 -10.25 -3.09
C ASN A 77 -19.38 -11.74 -3.31
N GLU A 78 -19.23 -12.52 -2.25
CA GLU A 78 -18.74 -13.90 -2.27
C GLU A 78 -19.63 -14.83 -3.11
N GLN A 79 -20.94 -14.56 -3.12
CA GLN A 79 -21.88 -15.30 -3.96
C GLN A 79 -21.84 -14.87 -5.43
N LYS A 80 -21.52 -13.59 -5.69
CA LYS A 80 -21.53 -12.98 -7.02
C LYS A 80 -20.28 -13.35 -7.81
N TYR A 81 -19.11 -13.24 -7.19
CA TYR A 81 -17.83 -13.51 -7.84
C TYR A 81 -17.32 -14.91 -7.48
N LYS A 82 -17.54 -15.86 -8.40
CA LYS A 82 -16.95 -17.20 -8.33
C LYS A 82 -15.89 -17.35 -9.41
N LEU A 83 -14.66 -17.67 -9.01
CA LEU A 83 -13.59 -18.01 -9.94
C LEU A 83 -13.84 -19.40 -10.53
N LYS A 84 -14.62 -19.44 -11.61
CA LYS A 84 -14.83 -20.66 -12.40
C LYS A 84 -13.60 -20.97 -13.23
N LYS A 85 -13.29 -22.26 -13.40
CA LYS A 85 -12.32 -22.73 -14.40
C LYS A 85 -12.74 -22.26 -15.78
N ILE A 86 -11.75 -21.97 -16.63
CA ILE A 86 -11.96 -21.57 -18.02
C ILE A 86 -11.98 -22.81 -18.91
N ASP A 87 -12.83 -22.77 -19.94
CA ASP A 87 -12.88 -23.83 -20.95
C ASP A 87 -11.76 -23.69 -21.99
N VAL A 88 -11.39 -22.44 -22.32
CA VAL A 88 -10.33 -22.11 -23.27
C VAL A 88 -9.38 -21.10 -22.65
N ALA A 89 -8.09 -21.47 -22.55
CA ALA A 89 -7.05 -20.56 -22.12
C ALA A 89 -6.76 -19.51 -23.20
N LYS A 90 -6.59 -18.27 -22.76
CA LYS A 90 -6.17 -17.13 -23.58
C LYS A 90 -4.78 -16.67 -23.16
N LYS A 91 -4.02 -16.13 -24.10
CA LYS A 91 -2.78 -15.39 -23.89
C LYS A 91 -3.08 -13.95 -23.53
N ILE A 92 -2.80 -13.60 -22.27
CA ILE A 92 -3.10 -12.28 -21.72
C ILE A 92 -1.79 -11.51 -21.50
N MET A 93 -1.70 -10.35 -22.14
CA MET A 93 -0.62 -9.39 -21.92
C MET A 93 -1.09 -8.29 -20.99
N ILE A 94 -0.36 -8.05 -19.91
CA ILE A 94 -0.69 -7.03 -18.90
C ILE A 94 0.44 -6.00 -18.85
N ILE A 95 0.11 -4.73 -19.03
CA ILE A 95 1.07 -3.64 -19.12
C ILE A 95 0.97 -2.77 -17.86
N GLY A 96 1.98 -2.86 -17.00
CA GLY A 96 2.08 -2.18 -15.70
C GLY A 96 1.90 -3.15 -14.53
N ALA A 97 2.91 -3.28 -13.68
CA ALA A 97 2.91 -4.12 -12.49
C ALA A 97 2.57 -3.33 -11.21
N GLY A 98 1.69 -2.33 -11.33
CA GLY A 98 1.01 -1.71 -10.17
C GLY A 98 -0.10 -2.61 -9.59
N PRO A 99 -0.79 -2.19 -8.53
CA PRO A 99 -1.79 -3.02 -7.83
C PRO A 99 -2.89 -3.58 -8.76
N ALA A 100 -3.33 -2.81 -9.75
CA ALA A 100 -4.32 -3.26 -10.71
C ALA A 100 -3.80 -4.38 -11.63
N GLY A 101 -2.59 -4.23 -12.17
CA GLY A 101 -1.98 -5.23 -13.05
C GLY A 101 -1.59 -6.49 -12.29
N LEU A 102 -1.08 -6.36 -11.06
CA LEU A 102 -0.72 -7.48 -10.21
C LEU A 102 -1.94 -8.36 -9.86
N GLU A 103 -3.05 -7.75 -9.46
CA GLU A 103 -4.27 -8.52 -9.15
C GLU A 103 -4.90 -9.11 -10.41
N ALA A 104 -4.89 -8.38 -11.53
CA ALA A 104 -5.34 -8.92 -12.82
C ALA A 104 -4.52 -10.13 -13.25
N ALA A 105 -3.18 -10.06 -13.12
CA ALA A 105 -2.27 -11.15 -13.44
C ALA A 105 -2.53 -12.37 -12.53
N ARG A 106 -2.64 -12.14 -11.23
CA ARG A 106 -2.93 -13.19 -10.24
C ARG A 106 -4.25 -13.90 -10.54
N ILE A 107 -5.33 -13.16 -10.78
CA ILE A 107 -6.65 -13.72 -11.08
C ILE A 107 -6.65 -14.45 -12.43
N ALA A 108 -6.09 -13.84 -13.47
CA ALA A 108 -6.01 -14.45 -14.80
C ALA A 108 -5.25 -15.77 -14.77
N ARG A 109 -4.08 -15.79 -14.12
CA ARG A 109 -3.25 -16.99 -13.99
C ARG A 109 -3.93 -18.06 -13.13
N THR A 110 -4.55 -17.68 -12.02
CA THR A 110 -5.35 -18.59 -11.16
C THR A 110 -6.49 -19.25 -11.92
N ARG A 111 -7.10 -18.54 -12.89
CA ARG A 111 -8.17 -19.07 -13.73
C ARG A 111 -7.68 -20.04 -14.81
N GLY A 112 -6.37 -20.08 -15.10
CA GLY A 112 -5.75 -20.96 -16.08
C GLY A 112 -5.25 -20.28 -17.36
N HIS A 113 -5.29 -18.95 -17.46
CA HIS A 113 -4.74 -18.23 -18.61
C HIS A 113 -3.20 -18.26 -18.60
N THR A 114 -2.59 -18.09 -19.77
CA THR A 114 -1.17 -17.72 -19.87
C THR A 114 -1.07 -16.21 -19.72
N VAL A 115 -0.14 -15.75 -18.87
CA VAL A 115 -0.04 -14.34 -18.49
C VAL A 115 1.41 -13.89 -18.65
N GLU A 116 1.60 -12.87 -19.46
CA GLU A 116 2.84 -12.09 -19.54
C GLU A 116 2.58 -10.71 -18.92
N LEU A 117 3.30 -10.39 -17.84
CA LEU A 117 3.20 -9.14 -17.09
C LEU A 117 4.44 -8.29 -17.35
N PHE A 118 4.23 -7.07 -17.81
CA PHE A 118 5.31 -6.15 -18.17
C PHE A 118 5.35 -4.94 -17.24
N GLU A 119 6.56 -4.55 -16.84
CA GLU A 119 6.82 -3.36 -16.03
C GLU A 119 8.03 -2.62 -16.60
N LYS A 120 7.94 -1.29 -16.65
CA LYS A 120 9.02 -0.44 -17.17
C LYS A 120 10.15 -0.25 -16.17
N GLU A 121 9.85 -0.31 -14.87
CA GLU A 121 10.83 -0.21 -13.80
C GLU A 121 11.48 -1.58 -13.51
N ASP A 122 12.51 -1.58 -12.65
CA ASP A 122 13.26 -2.76 -12.24
C ASP A 122 12.60 -3.58 -11.12
N LYS A 123 11.36 -3.22 -10.76
CA LYS A 123 10.59 -3.81 -9.66
C LYS A 123 9.09 -3.62 -9.87
N ILE A 124 8.29 -4.48 -9.24
CA ILE A 124 6.83 -4.38 -9.25
C ILE A 124 6.31 -3.39 -8.21
N GLY A 125 5.00 -3.17 -8.15
CA GLY A 125 4.31 -2.48 -7.06
C GLY A 125 3.79 -1.09 -7.43
N GLY A 126 4.42 -0.42 -8.40
CA GLY A 126 4.02 0.92 -8.84
C GLY A 126 3.87 1.89 -7.66
N LEU A 127 2.72 2.58 -7.58
CA LEU A 127 2.44 3.56 -6.51
C LEU A 127 2.43 2.99 -5.08
N ILE A 128 2.41 1.66 -4.89
CA ILE A 128 2.51 1.08 -3.54
C ILE A 128 3.79 1.55 -2.85
N HIS A 129 4.89 1.73 -3.60
CA HIS A 129 6.16 2.25 -3.08
C HIS A 129 6.07 3.66 -2.50
N SER A 130 5.19 4.49 -3.02
CA SER A 130 4.90 5.80 -2.44
C SER A 130 3.96 5.68 -1.23
N VAL A 131 2.97 4.78 -1.29
CA VAL A 131 1.90 4.66 -0.28
C VAL A 131 2.39 4.19 1.09
N TYR A 132 3.41 3.32 1.17
CA TYR A 132 3.88 2.84 2.48
C TYR A 132 4.89 3.76 3.17
N MET A 133 5.34 4.83 2.51
CA MET A 133 6.36 5.75 3.03
C MET A 133 5.88 6.66 4.17
N PRO A 134 4.64 7.20 4.14
CA PRO A 134 4.13 8.00 5.24
C PRO A 134 4.09 7.21 6.57
N PRO A 135 4.37 7.88 7.71
CA PRO A 135 4.33 7.25 9.02
C PRO A 135 2.98 6.56 9.29
N GLY A 136 3.02 5.28 9.70
CA GLY A 136 1.83 4.49 10.00
C GLY A 136 1.30 3.67 8.81
N ARG A 137 1.88 3.84 7.60
CA ARG A 137 1.46 3.10 6.39
C ARG A 137 2.39 1.96 6.01
N GLN A 138 3.40 1.64 6.83
CA GLN A 138 4.40 0.61 6.53
C GLN A 138 3.79 -0.77 6.23
N SER A 139 2.60 -1.10 6.78
CA SER A 139 1.94 -2.37 6.47
C SER A 139 1.53 -2.55 5.00
N PHE A 140 1.50 -1.48 4.20
CA PHE A 140 1.28 -1.58 2.76
C PHE A 140 2.47 -2.21 2.03
N GLU A 141 3.68 -2.18 2.59
CA GLU A 141 4.84 -2.86 2.01
C GLU A 141 4.59 -4.38 1.86
N LYS A 142 3.90 -4.99 2.83
CA LYS A 142 3.44 -6.40 2.77
C LYS A 142 2.53 -6.71 1.56
N MET A 143 2.05 -5.69 0.82
CA MET A 143 1.39 -5.92 -0.47
C MET A 143 2.36 -6.42 -1.53
N ILE A 144 3.56 -5.85 -1.58
CA ILE A 144 4.59 -6.18 -2.56
C ILE A 144 5.06 -7.61 -2.31
N ASP A 145 5.46 -7.94 -1.08
CA ASP A 145 5.91 -9.28 -0.68
C ASP A 145 4.89 -10.37 -1.07
N TYR A 146 3.60 -10.08 -0.86
CA TYR A 146 2.52 -10.98 -1.24
C TYR A 146 2.47 -11.19 -2.75
N TYR A 147 2.51 -10.11 -3.54
CA TYR A 147 2.43 -10.23 -5.00
C TYR A 147 3.69 -10.83 -5.63
N GLU A 148 4.88 -10.57 -5.09
CA GLU A 148 6.11 -11.24 -5.50
C GLU A 148 5.98 -12.75 -5.31
N TYR A 149 5.50 -13.18 -4.13
CA TYR A 149 5.26 -14.59 -3.86
C TYR A 149 4.16 -15.18 -4.75
N GLN A 150 3.07 -14.46 -5.03
CA GLN A 150 2.03 -14.94 -5.94
C GLN A 150 2.54 -15.10 -7.38
N ILE A 151 3.39 -14.19 -7.87
CA ILE A 151 4.02 -14.29 -9.19
C ILE A 151 4.88 -15.55 -9.28
N GLU A 152 5.71 -15.79 -8.28
CA GLU A 152 6.55 -17.00 -8.16
C GLU A 152 5.67 -18.27 -8.12
N LYS A 153 4.72 -18.33 -7.17
CA LYS A 153 3.86 -19.49 -6.92
C LYS A 153 2.99 -19.85 -8.13
N LEU A 154 2.48 -18.86 -8.85
CA LEU A 154 1.62 -19.08 -10.01
C LEU A 154 2.40 -19.23 -11.32
N GLY A 155 3.71 -18.98 -11.33
CA GLY A 155 4.53 -18.96 -12.54
C GLY A 155 3.99 -17.95 -13.55
N ILE A 156 3.84 -16.69 -13.12
CA ILE A 156 3.51 -15.57 -14.01
C ILE A 156 4.80 -15.12 -14.70
N ASP A 157 4.76 -14.96 -16.03
CA ASP A 157 5.93 -14.53 -16.79
C ASP A 157 6.10 -13.01 -16.64
N LEU A 158 7.02 -12.60 -15.76
CA LEU A 158 7.26 -11.20 -15.39
C LEU A 158 8.46 -10.63 -16.17
N HIS A 159 8.24 -9.54 -16.88
CA HIS A 159 9.24 -8.81 -17.66
C HIS A 159 9.44 -7.40 -17.08
N LEU A 160 10.48 -7.24 -16.28
CA LEU A 160 10.91 -5.95 -15.71
C LEU A 160 11.79 -5.19 -16.72
N ASN A 161 12.00 -3.89 -16.47
CA ASN A 161 12.78 -3.01 -17.34
C ASN A 161 12.31 -2.99 -18.80
N LYS A 162 11.01 -3.20 -19.03
CA LYS A 162 10.44 -3.38 -20.36
C LYS A 162 9.34 -2.36 -20.65
N ASN A 163 9.70 -1.33 -21.41
CA ASN A 163 8.72 -0.46 -22.04
C ASN A 163 8.03 -1.18 -23.20
N ILE A 164 6.70 -1.11 -23.24
CA ILE A 164 5.89 -1.74 -24.29
C ILE A 164 5.62 -0.76 -25.42
N THR A 165 5.86 -1.23 -26.64
CA THR A 165 5.58 -0.54 -27.90
C THR A 165 4.56 -1.33 -28.72
N GLU A 166 3.96 -0.70 -29.72
CA GLU A 166 3.05 -1.37 -30.67
C GLU A 166 3.70 -2.58 -31.33
N GLN A 167 4.96 -2.45 -31.76
CA GLN A 167 5.75 -3.56 -32.32
C GLN A 167 5.92 -4.74 -31.35
N THR A 168 6.06 -4.46 -30.05
CA THR A 168 6.16 -5.52 -29.03
C THR A 168 4.83 -6.26 -28.90
N ILE A 169 3.71 -5.54 -28.93
CA ILE A 169 2.37 -6.10 -28.89
C ILE A 169 2.12 -6.99 -30.12
N GLU A 170 2.45 -6.50 -31.32
CA GLU A 170 2.33 -7.27 -32.58
C GLU A 170 3.15 -8.55 -32.55
N LYS A 171 4.39 -8.49 -32.04
CA LYS A 171 5.27 -9.66 -31.92
C LYS A 171 4.74 -10.70 -30.93
N ILE A 172 4.20 -10.26 -29.79
CA ILE A 172 3.63 -11.15 -28.76
C ILE A 172 2.31 -11.73 -29.24
N ASN A 173 1.53 -10.98 -30.03
CA ASN A 173 0.21 -11.32 -30.55
C ASN A 173 -0.73 -11.91 -29.46
N PRO A 174 -1.01 -11.15 -28.38
CA PRO A 174 -1.88 -11.64 -27.30
C PRO A 174 -3.36 -11.63 -27.70
N ASP A 175 -4.15 -12.53 -27.12
CA ASP A 175 -5.61 -12.55 -27.30
C ASP A 175 -6.30 -11.37 -26.58
N VAL A 176 -5.70 -10.92 -25.48
CA VAL A 176 -6.22 -9.86 -24.62
C VAL A 176 -5.07 -9.02 -24.10
N ILE A 177 -5.24 -7.69 -24.13
CA ILE A 177 -4.33 -6.72 -23.54
C ILE A 177 -5.04 -6.01 -22.40
N ILE A 178 -4.39 -5.94 -21.24
CA ILE A 178 -4.86 -5.17 -20.08
C ILE A 178 -3.87 -4.03 -19.83
N PHE A 179 -4.34 -2.79 -19.98
CA PHE A 179 -3.59 -1.60 -19.64
C PHE A 179 -3.77 -1.27 -18.15
N ALA A 180 -2.70 -1.38 -17.37
CA ALA A 180 -2.62 -1.08 -15.95
C ALA A 180 -1.46 -0.11 -15.65
N THR A 181 -1.28 0.89 -16.53
CA THR A 181 -0.11 1.78 -16.59
C THR A 181 -0.08 2.89 -15.54
N GLY A 182 -1.01 2.89 -14.59
CA GLY A 182 -1.08 3.85 -13.50
C GLY A 182 -1.65 5.21 -13.92
N THR A 183 -1.21 6.27 -13.24
CA THR A 183 -1.74 7.64 -13.40
C THR A 183 -0.61 8.63 -13.58
N LYS A 184 -0.93 9.79 -14.17
CA LYS A 184 -0.04 10.96 -14.17
C LYS A 184 -0.58 12.02 -13.21
N PRO A 185 0.28 12.72 -12.44
CA PRO A 185 -0.15 13.84 -11.61
C PRO A 185 -0.85 14.92 -12.43
N ILE A 186 -1.81 15.61 -11.82
CA ILE A 186 -2.43 16.81 -12.38
C ILE A 186 -1.51 17.99 -12.09
N ILE A 187 -1.13 18.73 -13.14
CA ILE A 187 -0.33 19.95 -13.01
C ILE A 187 -1.30 21.14 -13.00
N PRO A 188 -1.41 21.90 -11.90
CA PRO A 188 -2.30 23.05 -11.84
C PRO A 188 -1.75 24.19 -12.72
N ASN A 189 -2.63 25.01 -13.29
CA ASN A 189 -2.24 26.18 -14.08
C ASN A 189 -1.82 27.35 -13.17
N ILE A 190 -0.65 27.21 -12.53
CA ILE A 190 -0.06 28.20 -11.63
C ILE A 190 1.31 28.59 -12.20
N PRO A 191 1.65 29.89 -12.29
CA PRO A 191 2.97 30.33 -12.72
C PRO A 191 4.09 29.73 -11.86
N GLY A 192 5.15 29.22 -12.51
CA GLY A 192 6.32 28.64 -11.84
C GLY A 192 6.17 27.19 -11.39
N THR A 193 5.21 26.44 -11.95
CA THR A 193 5.04 24.99 -11.69
C THR A 193 6.16 24.12 -12.27
N ASP A 194 7.00 24.70 -13.13
CA ASP A 194 8.18 24.12 -13.76
C ASP A 194 9.50 24.55 -13.10
N ASN A 195 9.44 25.36 -12.03
CA ASN A 195 10.64 25.78 -11.30
C ASN A 195 11.36 24.57 -10.66
N GLU A 196 12.69 24.66 -10.54
CA GLU A 196 13.56 23.57 -10.04
C GLU A 196 13.24 23.10 -8.61
N ASN A 197 12.53 23.91 -7.83
CA ASN A 197 12.12 23.61 -6.45
C ASN A 197 10.69 23.04 -6.34
N VAL A 198 10.06 22.70 -7.47
CA VAL A 198 8.73 22.08 -7.52
C VAL A 198 8.90 20.58 -7.80
N TYR A 199 8.33 19.76 -6.92
CA TYR A 199 8.42 18.30 -6.99
C TYR A 199 7.04 17.67 -6.83
N PHE A 200 6.82 16.50 -7.42
CA PHE A 200 5.61 15.75 -7.17
C PHE A 200 5.67 15.04 -5.81
N ALA A 201 4.49 14.78 -5.24
CA ALA A 201 4.35 14.04 -3.99
C ALA A 201 5.11 12.70 -4.00
N THR A 202 5.05 11.98 -5.12
CA THR A 202 5.75 10.70 -5.31
C THR A 202 7.26 10.85 -5.26
N ASP A 203 7.82 11.93 -5.81
CA ASP A 203 9.29 12.16 -5.79
C ASP A 203 9.79 12.40 -4.37
N ILE A 204 9.00 13.09 -3.54
CA ILE A 204 9.30 13.31 -2.12
C ILE A 204 9.21 12.00 -1.33
N LEU A 205 8.13 11.24 -1.51
CA LEU A 205 7.89 9.99 -0.78
C LEU A 205 8.92 8.92 -1.17
N GLU A 206 9.26 8.83 -2.45
CA GLU A 206 10.28 7.90 -2.98
C GLU A 206 11.72 8.42 -2.82
N ARG A 207 11.90 9.58 -2.18
CA ARG A 207 13.21 10.19 -1.88
C ARG A 207 14.06 10.47 -3.13
N LYS A 208 13.40 10.79 -4.24
CA LYS A 208 14.00 11.22 -5.51
C LYS A 208 14.23 12.73 -5.58
N ALA A 209 13.69 13.48 -4.62
CA ALA A 209 13.80 14.93 -4.55
C ALA A 209 14.32 15.42 -3.17
N PRO A 210 15.06 16.54 -3.13
CA PRO A 210 15.58 17.10 -1.89
C PRO A 210 14.47 17.75 -1.04
N LEU A 211 14.67 17.76 0.29
CA LEU A 211 13.78 18.41 1.24
C LEU A 211 14.42 19.62 1.91
N GLY A 212 13.93 20.82 1.56
CA GLY A 212 14.29 22.09 2.20
C GLY A 212 13.85 22.19 3.67
N LYS A 213 14.09 23.34 4.31
CA LYS A 213 13.61 23.61 5.69
C LYS A 213 12.14 24.04 5.73
N ASN A 214 11.71 24.81 4.75
CA ASN A 214 10.33 25.27 4.58
C ASN A 214 9.75 24.56 3.35
N VAL A 215 8.64 23.86 3.53
CA VAL A 215 7.99 23.07 2.48
C VAL A 215 6.54 23.52 2.36
N VAL A 216 6.15 23.90 1.15
CA VAL A 216 4.77 24.26 0.82
C VAL A 216 4.19 23.11 -0.02
N ILE A 217 3.05 22.58 0.43
CA ILE A 217 2.31 21.52 -0.25
C ILE A 217 1.07 22.15 -0.87
N ILE A 218 0.92 21.99 -2.17
CA ILE A 218 -0.22 22.50 -2.93
C ILE A 218 -1.22 21.34 -3.13
N GLY A 219 -2.39 21.46 -2.51
CA GLY A 219 -3.40 20.41 -2.42
C GLY A 219 -3.33 19.72 -1.05
N GLY A 220 -4.41 19.83 -0.28
CA GLY A 220 -4.57 19.24 1.05
C GLY A 220 -5.51 18.04 1.06
N GLY A 221 -5.67 17.34 -0.06
CA GLY A 221 -6.34 16.03 -0.11
C GLY A 221 -5.50 14.91 0.51
N GLY A 222 -5.95 13.66 0.41
CA GLY A 222 -5.31 12.49 1.04
C GLY A 222 -3.79 12.42 0.83
N THR A 223 -3.35 12.47 -0.43
CA THR A 223 -1.93 12.47 -0.78
C THR A 223 -1.17 13.67 -0.19
N GLY A 224 -1.76 14.87 -0.25
CA GLY A 224 -1.14 16.08 0.27
C GLY A 224 -0.91 16.03 1.78
N ILE A 225 -1.89 15.51 2.52
CA ILE A 225 -1.80 15.34 3.98
C ILE A 225 -0.81 14.23 4.36
N GLU A 226 -0.78 13.13 3.60
CA GLU A 226 0.22 12.08 3.82
C GLU A 226 1.65 12.58 3.61
N VAL A 227 1.89 13.37 2.56
CA VAL A 227 3.18 14.04 2.35
C VAL A 227 3.45 15.04 3.47
N ALA A 228 2.46 15.81 3.92
CA ALA A 228 2.62 16.76 5.01
C ALA A 228 3.07 16.08 6.29
N ILE A 229 2.44 14.96 6.66
CA ILE A 229 2.81 14.16 7.84
C ILE A 229 4.21 13.58 7.68
N TYR A 230 4.54 13.03 6.50
CA TYR A 230 5.87 12.50 6.21
C TYR A 230 6.96 13.56 6.38
N VAL A 231 6.77 14.74 5.78
CA VAL A 231 7.73 15.85 5.86
C VAL A 231 7.79 16.43 7.27
N ALA A 232 6.67 16.59 7.97
CA ALA A 232 6.62 17.12 9.33
C ALA A 232 7.34 16.21 10.34
N LYS A 233 7.36 14.89 10.11
CA LYS A 233 8.12 13.91 10.89
C LYS A 233 9.58 13.77 10.45
N TYR A 234 9.99 14.40 9.36
CA TYR A 234 11.37 14.27 8.88
C TYR A 234 12.34 14.85 9.90
N GLY A 235 13.30 14.04 10.35
CA GLY A 235 14.25 14.41 11.40
C GLY A 235 13.72 14.29 12.83
N ALA A 236 12.53 13.70 13.02
CA ALA A 236 12.04 13.32 14.36
C ALA A 236 12.89 12.18 14.95
N LEU A 237 12.89 12.09 16.27
CA LEU A 237 13.53 11.02 17.02
C LEU A 237 12.86 9.68 16.69
N LYS A 238 13.65 8.61 16.68
CA LYS A 238 13.15 7.24 16.51
C LYS A 238 12.90 6.59 17.88
N ASN A 239 12.08 5.53 17.93
CA ASN A 239 11.70 4.87 19.18
C ASN A 239 12.91 4.28 19.94
N ASP A 240 13.86 3.69 19.23
CA ASP A 240 15.11 3.15 19.79
C ASP A 240 15.96 4.25 20.42
N ALA A 241 16.08 5.39 19.74
CA ALA A 241 16.77 6.55 20.27
C ALA A 241 16.04 7.16 21.47
N LEU A 242 14.71 7.18 21.46
CA LEU A 242 13.90 7.59 22.61
C LEU A 242 14.16 6.69 23.83
N GLU A 243 14.08 5.38 23.65
CA GLU A 243 14.36 4.40 24.71
C GLU A 243 15.76 4.59 25.30
N PHE A 244 16.78 4.70 24.45
CA PHE A 244 18.15 4.94 24.91
C PHE A 244 18.26 6.25 25.69
N LEU A 245 17.80 7.38 25.13
CA LEU A 245 17.97 8.69 25.73
C LEU A 245 17.18 8.84 27.04
N THR A 246 16.04 8.18 27.16
CA THR A 246 15.25 8.18 28.39
C THR A 246 15.83 7.24 29.44
N PHE A 247 16.27 6.03 29.07
CA PHE A 247 16.90 5.08 30.00
C PHE A 247 18.14 5.66 30.69
N TYR A 248 18.97 6.38 29.93
CA TYR A 248 20.18 7.02 30.46
C TYR A 248 19.95 8.44 31.01
N ASN A 249 18.70 8.93 31.06
CA ASN A 249 18.37 10.30 31.47
C ASN A 249 19.17 11.38 30.70
N CYS A 250 19.44 11.14 29.41
CA CYS A 250 20.15 12.08 28.54
C CYS A 250 19.27 13.27 28.12
N LEU A 251 17.95 13.13 28.20
CA LEU A 251 16.97 14.16 27.90
C LEU A 251 15.82 14.10 28.90
N GLU A 252 15.24 15.26 29.19
CA GLU A 252 13.96 15.33 29.89
C GLU A 252 12.87 14.58 29.11
N PRO A 253 12.02 13.77 29.75
CA PRO A 253 11.01 12.97 29.07
C PRO A 253 10.10 13.77 28.14
N GLU A 254 9.70 14.99 28.53
CA GLU A 254 8.86 15.87 27.71
C GLU A 254 9.58 16.34 26.44
N VAL A 255 10.89 16.65 26.55
CA VAL A 255 11.71 17.05 25.39
C VAL A 255 11.85 15.86 24.44
N ALA A 256 12.14 14.68 24.97
CA ALA A 256 12.28 13.47 24.18
C ALA A 256 10.97 13.10 23.46
N LEU A 257 9.83 13.25 24.15
CA LEU A 257 8.50 13.03 23.57
C LEU A 257 8.18 14.06 22.47
N ASN A 258 8.50 15.34 22.68
CA ASN A 258 8.33 16.36 21.65
C ASN A 258 9.18 16.06 20.40
N MET A 259 10.42 15.62 20.59
CA MET A 259 11.31 15.24 19.49
C MET A 259 10.84 13.98 18.74
N LEU A 260 10.07 13.09 19.39
CA LEU A 260 9.45 11.92 18.75
C LEU A 260 8.36 12.31 17.75
N TYR A 261 7.57 13.34 18.07
CA TYR A 261 6.43 13.75 17.25
C TYR A 261 6.75 14.86 16.25
N LYS A 262 7.77 15.68 16.53
CA LYS A 262 8.11 16.87 15.74
C LYS A 262 9.46 16.72 15.04
N GLY A 263 9.44 16.76 13.71
CA GLY A 263 10.65 16.85 12.90
C GLY A 263 11.22 18.25 12.81
N ASN A 264 12.21 18.44 11.93
CA ASN A 264 12.95 19.70 11.78
C ASN A 264 12.48 20.55 10.59
N LYS A 265 11.30 20.26 10.05
CA LYS A 265 10.72 20.90 8.86
C LYS A 265 9.53 21.78 9.23
N LYS A 266 9.41 22.94 8.57
CA LYS A 266 8.21 23.76 8.60
C LYS A 266 7.36 23.43 7.38
N VAL A 267 6.15 22.94 7.62
CA VAL A 267 5.22 22.50 6.56
C VAL A 267 4.03 23.45 6.50
N THR A 268 3.72 23.93 5.30
CA THR A 268 2.51 24.70 5.00
C THR A 268 1.70 23.93 3.96
N VAL A 269 0.42 23.69 4.23
CA VAL A 269 -0.50 23.07 3.26
C VAL A 269 -1.44 24.14 2.72
N LEU A 270 -1.52 24.26 1.40
CA LEU A 270 -2.47 25.13 0.71
C LEU A 270 -3.61 24.25 0.18
N GLU A 271 -4.83 24.54 0.62
CA GLU A 271 -6.04 23.82 0.24
C GLU A 271 -7.11 24.81 -0.24
N MET A 272 -7.78 24.48 -1.35
CA MET A 272 -8.88 25.25 -1.91
C MET A 272 -10.24 24.84 -1.31
N LEU A 273 -10.34 23.61 -0.82
CA LEU A 273 -11.50 23.09 -0.12
C LEU A 273 -11.61 23.70 1.30
N PRO A 274 -12.81 23.69 1.92
CA PRO A 274 -13.02 24.27 3.24
C PRO A 274 -12.19 23.62 4.36
N ARG A 275 -11.74 22.38 4.15
CA ARG A 275 -10.89 21.64 5.09
C ARG A 275 -9.91 20.73 4.35
N ALA A 276 -8.70 20.63 4.90
CA ALA A 276 -7.75 19.59 4.57
C ALA A 276 -8.35 18.18 4.84
N GLY A 277 -7.98 17.21 4.02
CA GLY A 277 -8.42 15.82 4.12
C GLY A 277 -9.90 15.62 3.84
N SER A 278 -10.53 16.51 3.07
CA SER A 278 -11.96 16.42 2.76
C SER A 278 -12.35 15.15 2.01
N ASP A 279 -11.42 14.60 1.23
CA ASP A 279 -11.51 13.41 0.39
C ASP A 279 -11.10 12.12 1.12
N ILE A 280 -10.68 12.22 2.39
CA ILE A 280 -10.30 11.08 3.22
C ILE A 280 -11.54 10.52 3.94
N GLY A 281 -11.61 9.19 4.07
CA GLY A 281 -12.67 8.51 4.82
C GLY A 281 -12.69 8.90 6.29
N LYS A 282 -13.84 8.76 6.96
CA LYS A 282 -14.02 9.21 8.37
C LYS A 282 -13.08 8.53 9.37
N THR A 283 -12.58 7.36 9.02
CA THR A 283 -11.74 6.50 9.88
C THR A 283 -10.32 6.30 9.36
N THR A 284 -9.97 7.06 8.31
CA THR A 284 -8.65 7.09 7.68
C THR A 284 -8.00 8.44 8.01
#